data_AF-A0A9E5K6X1-F1
#
_entry.id   AF-A0A9E5K6X1-F1
#
_cell.length_a   1.000
_cell.length_b   1.000
_cell.length_c   1.000
_cell.angle_alpha   90.00
_cell.angle_beta   90.00
_cell.angle_gamma   90.00
#
_symmetry.space_group_name_H-M   'P 1'
#
loop_
_entity.id
_entity.type
_entity.pdbx_description
1 polymer ?
#
loop_
_entity_poly.entity_id
_entity_poly.type
_entity_poly.pdbx_seq_one_letter_code
_entity_poly.pdbx_strand_id
1 'polypeptide(L)'
;METKSKELISEQSNQDEIKRSLGALEQTLSEFDQQLQDLNRTRQQEQLKKTELESKQTQRTHRQLSLGSQIESLTIRKSELETSLQGFEQRKGELDLVMGSQRSALAGADAKIQQVNERVIQAEQEVTNIHSDCQTSSSKLSQVEQELYQLREKFHSQRSRLQSLQELQANLEGYSSSARDLLMAVGEERGSAIPLAEVVSPDADIEESLETLLGSDMNTILVQTTEEAERLTQLVNARGLERVRLIAISELNRPGQIETSRIEGVTPLLDRVRVSPEYQVAAQWWFGNVYIVNDINQLFQLRRNHPHLTFITNEGQTVGHRDRSLSSGKTPTKTGVFARRREIEELALDCEKLNTDLTQMSAEREALLQTLQNQEKLHLELKDKLSVIHIEAVEFRKEREKLA
;
A
#
# COMPACT_ATOMS: atom_id res chain seq x y z
N MET A 1 97.73 3.37 170.39
CA MET A 1 96.72 2.30 170.52
C MET A 1 95.35 2.95 170.60
N GLU A 2 94.83 3.41 169.47
CA GLU A 2 93.40 3.71 169.23
C GLU A 2 93.22 3.97 167.72
N THR A 3 93.82 3.04 166.98
CA THR A 3 94.11 3.08 165.55
C THR A 3 93.08 2.35 164.70
N LYS A 4 92.05 1.67 165.23
CA LYS A 4 91.43 0.60 164.42
C LYS A 4 89.93 0.46 164.46
N SER A 5 89.22 1.24 165.29
CA SER A 5 87.78 1.05 165.47
C SER A 5 86.90 1.98 164.61
N LYS A 6 87.46 3.06 164.04
CA LYS A 6 86.72 3.95 163.11
C LYS A 6 86.86 3.56 161.64
N GLU A 7 87.96 2.92 161.25
CA GLU A 7 88.14 2.42 159.87
C GLU A 7 87.32 1.15 159.59
N LEU A 8 87.18 0.25 160.57
CA LEU A 8 86.43 -1.01 160.41
C LEU A 8 84.91 -0.80 160.21
N ILE A 9 84.35 0.27 160.79
CA ILE A 9 82.91 0.61 160.66
C ILE A 9 82.65 1.29 159.30
N SER A 10 83.60 2.05 158.75
CA SER A 10 83.46 2.59 157.38
C SER A 10 83.63 1.52 156.29
N GLU A 11 84.42 0.49 156.57
CA GLU A 11 84.70 -0.57 155.59
C GLU A 11 83.54 -1.58 155.45
N GLN A 12 82.84 -1.90 156.56
CA GLN A 12 81.60 -2.70 156.53
C GLN A 12 80.42 -1.94 155.89
N SER A 13 80.31 -0.62 156.09
CA SER A 13 79.32 0.21 155.40
C SER A 13 79.54 0.21 153.89
N ASN A 14 80.79 0.28 153.43
CA ASN A 14 81.13 0.22 152.01
C ASN A 14 80.85 -1.17 151.39
N GLN A 15 81.05 -2.26 152.13
CA GLN A 15 80.83 -3.61 151.59
C GLN A 15 79.34 -3.94 151.32
N ASP A 16 78.43 -3.48 152.19
CA ASP A 16 76.98 -3.67 151.99
C ASP A 16 76.39 -2.74 150.92
N GLU A 17 76.97 -1.55 150.72
CA GLU A 17 76.64 -0.68 149.59
C GLU A 17 77.09 -1.29 148.25
N ILE A 18 78.29 -1.88 148.21
CA ILE A 18 78.80 -2.54 147.01
C ILE A 18 77.92 -3.76 146.66
N LYS A 19 77.52 -4.60 147.62
CA LYS A 19 76.63 -5.75 147.34
C LYS A 19 75.23 -5.34 146.87
N ARG A 20 74.65 -4.27 147.43
CA ARG A 20 73.38 -3.72 146.91
C ARG A 20 73.54 -3.14 145.51
N SER A 21 74.66 -2.48 145.24
CA SER A 21 74.95 -1.96 143.90
C SER A 21 75.16 -3.07 142.86
N LEU A 22 75.76 -4.20 143.26
CA LEU A 22 76.03 -5.33 142.37
C LEU A 22 74.75 -6.10 142.02
N GLY A 23 73.88 -6.34 143.00
CA GLY A 23 72.56 -6.95 142.75
C GLY A 23 71.64 -6.06 141.92
N ALA A 24 71.69 -4.73 142.12
CA ALA A 24 71.01 -3.79 141.24
C ALA A 24 71.61 -3.81 139.82
N LEU A 25 72.94 -3.93 139.69
CA LEU A 25 73.60 -4.05 138.38
C LEU A 25 73.20 -5.34 137.65
N GLU A 26 73.16 -6.47 138.35
CA GLU A 26 72.75 -7.77 137.77
C GLU A 26 71.29 -7.76 137.32
N GLN A 27 70.41 -7.11 138.09
CA GLN A 27 69.01 -6.91 137.73
C GLN A 27 68.89 -6.00 136.50
N THR A 28 69.68 -4.92 136.44
CA THR A 28 69.72 -4.05 135.23
C THR A 28 70.32 -4.76 134.02
N LEU A 29 71.31 -5.64 134.20
CA LEU A 29 71.90 -6.44 133.12
C LEU A 29 70.89 -7.46 132.58
N SER A 30 70.15 -8.13 133.45
CA SER A 30 69.06 -9.04 133.05
C SER A 30 67.93 -8.29 132.32
N GLU A 31 67.58 -7.09 132.77
CA GLU A 31 66.60 -6.23 132.08
C GLU A 31 67.13 -5.76 130.72
N PHE A 32 68.41 -5.40 130.61
CA PHE A 32 69.04 -5.03 129.35
C PHE A 32 69.14 -6.22 128.37
N ASP A 33 69.44 -7.42 128.84
CA ASP A 33 69.49 -8.63 128.00
C ASP A 33 68.09 -9.00 127.49
N GLN A 34 67.07 -8.85 128.33
CA GLN A 34 65.68 -9.08 127.96
C GLN A 34 65.19 -8.03 126.95
N GLN A 35 65.57 -6.76 127.15
CA GLN A 35 65.35 -5.69 126.18
C GLN A 35 66.09 -5.93 124.86
N LEU A 36 67.33 -6.44 124.88
CA LEU A 36 68.09 -6.77 123.67
C LEU A 36 67.48 -7.96 122.91
N GLN A 37 66.96 -8.98 123.61
CA GLN A 37 66.24 -10.08 122.98
C GLN A 37 64.93 -9.61 122.35
N ASP A 38 64.16 -8.76 123.04
CA ASP A 38 62.91 -8.21 122.49
C ASP A 38 63.18 -7.24 121.34
N LEU A 39 64.24 -6.44 121.42
CA LEU A 39 64.70 -5.57 120.33
C LEU A 39 65.16 -6.39 119.12
N ASN A 40 65.87 -7.50 119.32
CA ASN A 40 66.26 -8.40 118.23
C ASN A 40 65.06 -9.15 117.63
N ARG A 41 64.07 -9.54 118.44
CA ARG A 41 62.81 -10.11 117.95
C ARG A 41 62.00 -9.11 117.13
N THR A 42 61.85 -7.87 117.61
CA THR A 42 61.19 -6.80 116.85
C THR A 42 61.98 -6.46 115.59
N ARG A 43 63.32 -6.42 115.64
CA ARG A 43 64.15 -6.21 114.44
C ARG A 43 63.94 -7.33 113.42
N GLN A 44 63.92 -8.60 113.83
CA GLN A 44 63.62 -9.72 112.94
C GLN A 44 62.21 -9.62 112.34
N GLN A 45 61.21 -9.26 113.14
CA GLN A 45 59.84 -9.05 112.66
C GLN A 45 59.75 -7.90 111.65
N GLU A 46 60.41 -6.78 111.91
CA GLU A 46 60.49 -5.65 110.97
C GLU A 46 61.24 -6.02 109.69
N GLN A 47 62.28 -6.85 109.79
CA GLN A 47 63.03 -7.34 108.64
C GLN A 47 62.18 -8.30 107.77
N LEU A 48 61.37 -9.16 108.39
CA LEU A 48 60.38 -9.99 107.70
C LEU A 48 59.27 -9.17 107.05
N LYS A 49 58.73 -8.16 107.75
CA LYS A 49 57.75 -7.24 107.16
C LYS A 49 58.34 -6.48 105.97
N LYS A 50 59.61 -6.06 106.07
CA LYS A 50 60.33 -5.38 104.99
C LYS A 50 60.48 -6.28 103.76
N THR A 51 60.93 -7.52 103.93
CA THR A 51 61.04 -8.46 102.81
C THR A 51 59.68 -8.82 102.21
N GLU A 52 58.62 -8.93 103.03
CA GLU A 52 57.24 -9.06 102.53
C GLU A 52 56.79 -7.84 101.72
N LEU A 53 57.09 -6.62 102.19
CA LEU A 53 56.76 -5.38 101.48
C LEU A 53 57.51 -5.28 100.16
N GLU A 54 58.79 -5.65 100.14
CA GLU A 54 59.62 -5.73 98.93
C GLU A 54 59.08 -6.80 97.95
N SER A 55 58.61 -7.95 98.45
CA SER A 55 57.95 -8.97 97.63
C SER A 55 56.61 -8.48 97.03
N LYS A 56 55.81 -7.73 97.81
CA LYS A 56 54.56 -7.11 97.34
C LYS A 56 54.84 -5.99 96.34
N GLN A 57 55.91 -5.23 96.55
CA GLN A 57 56.34 -4.16 95.67
C GLN A 57 56.82 -4.72 94.33
N THR A 58 57.63 -5.79 94.34
CA THR A 58 58.07 -6.49 93.11
C THR A 58 56.90 -7.15 92.38
N GLN A 59 55.93 -7.74 93.09
CA GLN A 59 54.68 -8.23 92.46
C GLN A 59 53.87 -7.10 91.81
N ARG A 60 53.75 -5.94 92.48
CA ARG A 60 53.05 -4.77 91.93
C ARG A 60 53.74 -4.20 90.71
N THR A 61 55.07 -4.05 90.74
CA THR A 61 55.83 -3.56 89.58
C THR A 61 55.73 -4.54 88.42
N HIS A 62 55.83 -5.85 88.67
CA HIS A 62 55.69 -6.85 87.62
C HIS A 62 54.28 -6.85 87.00
N ARG A 63 53.24 -6.70 87.83
CA ARG A 63 51.85 -6.54 87.37
C ARG A 63 51.65 -5.24 86.57
N GLN A 64 52.27 -4.14 87.00
CA GLN A 64 52.23 -2.86 86.30
C GLN A 64 52.92 -2.93 84.93
N LEU A 65 54.08 -3.59 84.84
CA LEU A 65 54.78 -3.89 83.59
C LEU A 65 53.94 -4.79 82.67
N SER A 66 53.32 -5.84 83.22
CA SER A 66 52.45 -6.74 82.46
C SER A 66 51.21 -6.03 81.91
N LEU A 67 50.54 -5.22 82.73
CA LEU A 67 49.40 -4.40 82.29
C LEU A 67 49.84 -3.34 81.27
N GLY A 68 51.02 -2.73 81.45
CA GLY A 68 51.60 -1.80 80.48
C GLY A 68 51.80 -2.43 79.10
N SER A 69 52.40 -3.62 79.06
CA SER A 69 52.56 -4.40 77.81
C SER A 69 51.20 -4.79 77.19
N GLN A 70 50.20 -5.14 78.00
CA GLN A 70 48.84 -5.41 77.50
C GLN A 70 48.19 -4.16 76.89
N ILE A 71 48.31 -2.99 77.54
CA ILE A 71 47.80 -1.73 77.00
C ILE A 71 48.49 -1.39 75.68
N GLU A 72 49.81 -1.56 75.60
CA GLU A 72 50.57 -1.29 74.38
C GLU A 72 50.14 -2.22 73.23
N SER A 73 50.02 -3.53 73.49
CA SER A 73 49.52 -4.49 72.49
C SER A 73 48.07 -4.21 72.06
N LEU A 74 47.18 -3.81 72.98
CA LEU A 74 45.81 -3.38 72.65
C LEU A 74 45.79 -2.07 71.86
N THR A 75 46.72 -1.15 72.13
CA THR A 75 46.83 0.11 71.40
C THR A 75 47.29 -0.12 69.97
N ILE A 76 48.29 -0.98 69.76
CA ILE A 76 48.72 -1.44 68.44
C ILE A 76 47.52 -2.09 67.72
N ARG A 77 46.84 -3.04 68.37
CA ARG A 77 45.67 -3.73 67.80
C ARG A 77 44.55 -2.76 67.40
N LYS A 78 44.28 -1.74 68.22
CA LYS A 78 43.30 -0.69 67.90
C LYS A 78 43.72 0.07 66.64
N SER A 79 44.99 0.48 66.53
CA SER A 79 45.50 1.18 65.35
C SER A 79 45.46 0.32 64.07
N GLU A 80 45.72 -0.99 64.19
CA GLU A 80 45.59 -1.96 63.08
C GLU A 80 44.13 -2.09 62.62
N LEU A 81 43.17 -2.08 63.56
CA LEU A 81 41.75 -2.13 63.25
C LEU A 81 41.26 -0.82 62.62
N GLU A 82 41.70 0.35 63.10
CA GLU A 82 41.36 1.66 62.52
C GLU A 82 41.88 1.80 61.09
N THR A 83 43.13 1.39 60.83
CA THR A 83 43.69 1.36 59.47
C THR A 83 42.96 0.38 58.56
N SER A 84 42.58 -0.80 59.07
CA SER A 84 41.75 -1.76 58.33
C SER A 84 40.36 -1.19 58.00
N LEU A 85 39.71 -0.53 58.96
CA LEU A 85 38.41 0.12 58.77
C LEU A 85 38.48 1.18 57.67
N GLN A 86 39.50 2.04 57.71
CA GLN A 86 39.74 3.05 56.68
C GLN A 86 39.95 2.43 55.30
N GLY A 87 40.69 1.31 55.23
CA GLY A 87 40.86 0.54 54.00
C GLY A 87 39.55 -0.06 53.46
N PHE A 88 38.66 -0.53 54.34
CA PHE A 88 37.33 -1.00 53.95
C PHE A 88 36.41 0.13 53.48
N GLU A 89 36.46 1.30 54.13
CA GLU A 89 35.68 2.48 53.72
C GLU A 89 36.12 3.01 52.36
N GLN A 90 37.44 3.06 52.09
CA GLN A 90 37.96 3.42 50.77
C GLN A 90 37.50 2.43 49.69
N ARG A 91 37.65 1.12 49.94
CA ARG A 91 37.16 0.09 49.01
C ARG A 91 35.66 0.16 48.76
N LYS A 92 34.87 0.46 49.78
CA LYS A 92 33.43 0.67 49.65
C LYS A 92 33.13 1.86 48.74
N GLY A 93 33.81 3.00 48.94
CA GLY A 93 33.66 4.19 48.11
C GLY A 93 34.05 3.94 46.64
N GLU A 94 35.14 3.20 46.41
CA GLU A 94 35.54 2.76 45.07
C GLU A 94 34.49 1.84 44.44
N LEU A 95 33.95 0.87 45.19
CA LEU A 95 32.88 -0.01 44.71
C LEU A 95 31.61 0.78 44.37
N ASP A 96 31.21 1.73 45.20
CA ASP A 96 30.02 2.56 44.99
C ASP A 96 30.15 3.41 43.72
N LEU A 97 31.34 3.94 43.43
CA LEU A 97 31.64 4.65 42.18
C LEU A 97 31.55 3.73 40.95
N VAL A 98 32.15 2.54 41.02
CA VAL A 98 32.09 1.55 39.94
C VAL A 98 30.64 1.13 39.68
N MET A 99 29.90 0.78 40.74
CA MET A 99 28.47 0.43 40.66
C MET A 99 27.63 1.56 40.06
N GLY A 100 27.88 2.81 40.45
CA GLY A 100 27.21 3.99 39.89
C GLY A 100 27.47 4.14 38.39
N SER A 101 28.73 4.00 37.97
CA SER A 101 29.12 4.10 36.55
C SER A 101 28.52 2.98 35.69
N GLN A 102 28.53 1.74 36.18
CA GLN A 102 27.92 0.59 35.50
C GLN A 102 26.41 0.75 35.38
N ARG A 103 25.74 1.21 36.44
CA ARG A 103 24.29 1.45 36.42
C ARG A 103 23.89 2.53 35.41
N SER A 104 24.70 3.60 35.30
CA SER A 104 24.51 4.63 34.27
C SER A 104 24.75 4.08 32.85
N ALA A 105 25.76 3.23 32.66
CA ALA A 105 26.05 2.61 31.37
C ALA A 105 24.91 1.66 30.93
N LEU A 106 24.40 0.83 31.84
CA LEU A 106 23.25 -0.04 31.60
C LEU A 106 21.99 0.76 31.23
N ALA A 107 21.68 1.82 31.97
CA ALA A 107 20.55 2.69 31.66
C ALA A 107 20.67 3.35 30.28
N GLY A 108 21.89 3.78 29.89
CA GLY A 108 22.16 4.32 28.57
C GLY A 108 21.99 3.28 27.45
N ALA A 109 22.43 2.04 27.68
CA ALA A 109 22.26 0.94 26.74
C ALA A 109 20.77 0.56 26.58
N ASP A 110 20.01 0.51 27.67
CA ASP A 110 18.57 0.25 27.66
C ASP A 110 17.80 1.32 26.86
N ALA A 111 18.15 2.60 27.04
CA ALA A 111 17.55 3.69 26.28
C ALA A 111 17.81 3.58 24.76
N LYS A 112 19.04 3.22 24.36
CA LYS A 112 19.37 2.96 22.95
C LYS A 112 18.58 1.79 22.38
N ILE A 113 18.45 0.70 23.13
CA ILE A 113 17.66 -0.48 22.72
C ILE A 113 16.18 -0.10 22.53
N GLN A 114 15.61 0.69 23.43
CA GLN A 114 14.24 1.19 23.28
C GLN A 114 14.08 2.02 22.01
N GLN A 115 14.97 2.98 21.77
CA GLN A 115 14.91 3.83 20.59
C GLN A 115 15.05 3.04 19.28
N VAL A 116 15.92 2.03 19.23
CA VAL A 116 16.05 1.18 18.05
C VAL A 116 14.84 0.26 17.87
N ASN A 117 14.27 -0.30 18.94
CA ASN A 117 13.05 -1.10 18.83
C ASN A 117 11.88 -0.28 18.27
N GLU A 118 11.73 0.99 18.68
CA GLU A 118 10.72 1.90 18.10
C GLU A 118 10.95 2.11 16.59
N ARG A 119 12.20 2.33 16.17
CA ARG A 119 12.58 2.44 14.76
C ARG A 119 12.31 1.16 13.97
N VAL A 120 12.54 -0.02 14.57
CA VAL A 120 12.21 -1.32 13.96
C VAL A 120 10.71 -1.41 13.71
N ILE A 121 9.88 -1.11 14.72
CA ILE A 121 8.41 -1.19 14.60
C ILE A 121 7.90 -0.24 13.51
N GLN A 122 8.41 0.99 13.46
CA GLN A 122 8.04 1.97 12.43
C GLN A 122 8.44 1.47 11.02
N ALA A 123 9.68 1.00 10.85
CA ALA A 123 10.15 0.49 9.57
C ALA A 123 9.40 -0.78 9.12
N GLU A 124 9.05 -1.68 10.05
CA GLU A 124 8.21 -2.85 9.76
C GLU A 124 6.83 -2.42 9.27
N GLN A 125 6.20 -1.44 9.94
CA GLN A 125 4.91 -0.89 9.51
C GLN A 125 4.99 -0.30 8.10
N GLU A 126 6.00 0.51 7.81
CA GLU A 126 6.21 1.09 6.46
C GLU A 126 6.37 0.01 5.39
N VAL A 127 7.18 -1.03 5.64
CA VAL A 127 7.35 -2.17 4.73
C VAL A 127 6.02 -2.89 4.50
N THR A 128 5.25 -3.16 5.57
CA THR A 128 3.95 -3.85 5.44
C THR A 128 2.92 -3.03 4.68
N ASN A 129 2.88 -1.71 4.89
CA ASN A 129 1.97 -0.80 4.18
C ASN A 129 2.29 -0.79 2.68
N ILE A 130 3.56 -0.56 2.31
CA ILE A 130 3.96 -0.58 0.89
C ILE A 130 3.76 -1.96 0.27
N HIS A 131 3.98 -3.05 1.02
CA HIS A 131 3.68 -4.39 0.52
C HIS A 131 2.19 -4.56 0.20
N SER A 132 1.30 -4.06 1.07
CA SER A 132 -0.15 -4.08 0.82
C SER A 132 -0.53 -3.22 -0.39
N ASP A 133 0.09 -2.04 -0.55
CA ASP A 133 -0.13 -1.17 -1.70
C ASP A 133 0.29 -1.87 -3.00
N CYS A 134 1.45 -2.54 -3.03
CA CYS A 134 1.89 -3.35 -4.17
C CYS A 134 0.86 -4.44 -4.53
N GLN A 135 0.32 -5.16 -3.53
CA GLN A 135 -0.70 -6.17 -3.76
C GLN A 135 -1.98 -5.57 -4.36
N THR A 136 -2.43 -4.42 -3.84
CA THR A 136 -3.62 -3.75 -4.38
C THR A 136 -3.39 -3.27 -5.81
N SER A 137 -2.25 -2.64 -6.11
CA SER A 137 -1.88 -2.20 -7.45
C SER A 137 -1.78 -3.37 -8.42
N SER A 138 -1.16 -4.49 -8.00
CA SER A 138 -1.06 -5.71 -8.79
C SER A 138 -2.44 -6.32 -9.10
N SER A 139 -3.34 -6.35 -8.11
CA SER A 139 -4.71 -6.84 -8.32
C SER A 139 -5.50 -5.96 -9.31
N LYS A 140 -5.40 -4.64 -9.18
CA LYS A 140 -6.01 -3.67 -10.11
C LYS A 140 -5.44 -3.82 -11.51
N LEU A 141 -4.13 -3.97 -11.64
CA LEU A 141 -3.47 -4.21 -12.92
C LEU A 141 -4.00 -5.48 -13.59
N SER A 142 -4.15 -6.57 -12.84
CA SER A 142 -4.70 -7.82 -13.36
C SER A 142 -6.15 -7.67 -13.83
N GLN A 143 -6.98 -6.90 -13.12
CA GLN A 143 -8.36 -6.60 -13.54
C GLN A 143 -8.38 -5.79 -14.84
N VAL A 144 -7.59 -4.70 -14.90
CA VAL A 144 -7.48 -3.87 -16.11
C VAL A 144 -6.97 -4.68 -17.30
N GLU A 145 -6.00 -5.59 -17.11
CA GLU A 145 -5.51 -6.47 -18.17
C GLU A 145 -6.58 -7.43 -18.70
N GLN A 146 -7.43 -7.98 -17.83
CA GLN A 146 -8.56 -8.82 -18.23
C GLN A 146 -9.61 -8.02 -19.02
N GLU A 147 -9.95 -6.83 -18.56
CA GLU A 147 -10.88 -5.93 -19.25
C GLU A 147 -10.33 -5.51 -20.62
N LEU A 148 -9.04 -5.17 -20.69
CA LEU A 148 -8.35 -4.85 -21.94
C LEU A 148 -8.39 -6.00 -22.95
N TYR A 149 -8.20 -7.23 -22.48
CA TYR A 149 -8.28 -8.41 -23.33
C TYR A 149 -9.69 -8.57 -23.93
N GLN A 150 -10.73 -8.48 -23.10
CA GLN A 150 -12.13 -8.58 -23.55
C GLN A 150 -12.49 -7.46 -24.52
N LEU A 151 -12.05 -6.23 -24.24
CA LEU A 151 -12.29 -5.07 -25.09
C LEU A 151 -11.60 -5.22 -26.45
N ARG A 152 -10.36 -5.74 -26.44
CA ARG A 152 -9.58 -5.99 -27.66
C ARG A 152 -10.22 -7.08 -28.52
N GLU A 153 -10.72 -8.15 -27.90
CA GLU A 153 -11.45 -9.22 -28.60
C GLU A 153 -12.73 -8.68 -29.27
N LYS A 154 -13.52 -7.89 -28.53
CA LYS A 154 -14.73 -7.22 -29.06
C LYS A 154 -14.40 -6.31 -30.25
N PHE A 155 -13.37 -5.47 -30.11
CA PHE A 155 -12.92 -4.58 -31.17
C PHE A 155 -12.50 -5.35 -32.43
N HIS A 156 -11.69 -6.40 -32.30
CA HIS A 156 -11.26 -7.19 -33.45
C HIS A 156 -12.42 -7.93 -34.13
N SER A 157 -13.36 -8.47 -33.34
CA SER A 157 -14.55 -9.12 -33.87
C SER A 157 -15.42 -8.14 -34.67
N GLN A 158 -15.74 -6.97 -34.10
CA GLN A 158 -16.53 -5.96 -34.80
C GLN A 158 -15.82 -5.38 -36.01
N ARG A 159 -14.51 -5.11 -35.91
CA ARG A 159 -13.69 -4.63 -37.03
C ARG A 159 -13.64 -5.65 -38.16
N SER A 160 -13.51 -6.95 -37.86
CA SER A 160 -13.56 -8.00 -38.88
C SER A 160 -14.91 -8.04 -39.57
N ARG A 161 -16.02 -7.92 -38.81
CA ARG A 161 -17.37 -7.85 -39.38
C ARG A 161 -17.55 -6.62 -40.27
N LEU A 162 -17.12 -5.46 -39.80
CA LEU A 162 -17.14 -4.20 -40.55
C LEU A 162 -16.39 -4.35 -41.87
N GLN A 163 -15.17 -4.89 -41.84
CA GLN A 163 -14.36 -5.11 -43.03
C GLN A 163 -15.07 -6.05 -44.01
N SER A 164 -15.63 -7.17 -43.53
CA SER A 164 -16.39 -8.08 -44.39
C SER A 164 -17.59 -7.39 -45.04
N LEU A 165 -18.38 -6.62 -44.28
CA LEU A 165 -19.53 -5.89 -44.84
C LEU A 165 -19.10 -4.81 -45.84
N GLN A 166 -18.01 -4.10 -45.57
CA GLN A 166 -17.43 -3.12 -46.49
C GLN A 166 -16.93 -3.77 -47.77
N GLU A 167 -16.34 -4.97 -47.71
CA GLU A 167 -15.95 -5.74 -48.89
C GLU A 167 -17.17 -6.13 -49.73
N LEU A 168 -18.26 -6.60 -49.09
CA LEU A 168 -19.52 -6.89 -49.81
C LEU A 168 -20.11 -5.62 -50.46
N GLN A 169 -20.05 -4.47 -49.79
CA GLN A 169 -20.51 -3.19 -50.33
C GLN A 169 -19.64 -2.72 -51.50
N ALA A 170 -18.31 -2.80 -51.38
CA ALA A 170 -17.37 -2.42 -52.44
C ALA A 170 -17.53 -3.28 -53.70
N ASN A 171 -17.86 -4.56 -53.52
CA ASN A 171 -18.18 -5.49 -54.59
C ASN A 171 -19.60 -5.30 -55.16
N LEU A 172 -20.36 -4.31 -54.65
CA LEU A 172 -21.74 -4.02 -55.03
C LEU A 172 -22.64 -5.27 -54.93
N GLU A 173 -22.42 -6.09 -53.89
CA GLU A 173 -23.24 -7.28 -53.67
C GLU A 173 -24.67 -6.90 -53.27
N GLY A 174 -25.65 -7.46 -53.96
CA GLY A 174 -27.07 -7.11 -53.80
C GLY A 174 -27.63 -6.35 -54.99
N TYR A 175 -26.75 -5.79 -55.84
CA TYR A 175 -27.14 -5.25 -57.14
C TYR A 175 -27.11 -6.33 -58.24
N SER A 176 -27.87 -6.10 -59.30
CA SER A 176 -27.83 -6.93 -60.51
C SER A 176 -26.44 -6.94 -61.15
N SER A 177 -26.08 -8.05 -61.81
CA SER A 177 -24.77 -8.21 -62.49
C SER A 177 -24.48 -7.05 -63.44
N SER A 178 -25.45 -6.64 -64.26
CA SER A 178 -25.25 -5.57 -65.23
C SER A 178 -25.10 -4.18 -64.60
N ALA A 179 -25.83 -3.89 -63.51
CA ALA A 179 -25.63 -2.63 -62.78
C ALA A 179 -24.25 -2.60 -62.11
N ARG A 180 -23.84 -3.69 -61.46
CA ARG A 180 -22.51 -3.83 -60.86
C ARG A 180 -21.40 -3.66 -61.90
N ASP A 181 -21.49 -4.39 -63.01
CA ASP A 181 -20.43 -4.41 -64.02
C ASP A 181 -20.32 -3.04 -64.71
N LEU A 182 -21.44 -2.32 -64.90
CA LEU A 182 -21.43 -0.93 -65.37
C LEU A 182 -20.73 -0.01 -64.36
N LEU A 183 -21.11 -0.06 -63.08
CA LEU A 183 -20.51 0.78 -62.02
C LEU A 183 -19.02 0.45 -61.79
N MET A 184 -18.61 -0.80 -61.97
CA MET A 184 -17.20 -1.19 -61.98
C MET A 184 -16.46 -0.66 -63.21
N ALA A 185 -17.09 -0.66 -64.39
CA ALA A 185 -16.50 -0.12 -65.61
C ALA A 185 -16.34 1.41 -65.60
N VAL A 186 -17.22 2.13 -64.90
CA VAL A 186 -17.14 3.60 -64.71
C VAL A 186 -16.01 3.98 -63.74
N GLY A 187 -15.63 3.10 -62.81
CA GLY A 187 -14.44 3.29 -61.96
C GLY A 187 -14.53 4.54 -61.08
N GLU A 188 -13.50 5.39 -61.10
CA GLU A 188 -13.44 6.61 -60.28
C GLU A 188 -14.34 7.76 -60.78
N GLU A 189 -14.87 7.68 -62.01
CA GLU A 189 -15.88 8.64 -62.52
C GLU A 189 -17.28 8.40 -61.92
N ARG A 190 -17.41 7.53 -60.91
CA ARG A 190 -18.67 7.16 -60.21
C ARG A 190 -19.47 8.33 -59.66
N GLY A 191 -18.86 9.50 -59.46
CA GLY A 191 -19.57 10.69 -58.96
C GLY A 191 -20.75 11.13 -59.82
N SER A 192 -20.80 10.74 -61.10
CA SER A 192 -21.91 11.04 -62.02
C SER A 192 -22.93 9.90 -62.18
N ALA A 193 -22.72 8.73 -61.59
CA ALA A 193 -23.56 7.55 -61.79
C ALA A 193 -23.74 6.75 -60.48
N ILE A 194 -24.88 6.93 -59.81
CA ILE A 194 -25.14 6.39 -58.48
C ILE A 194 -26.42 5.53 -58.47
N PRO A 195 -26.43 4.32 -57.89
CA PRO A 195 -27.66 3.56 -57.71
C PRO A 195 -28.70 4.29 -56.87
N LEU A 196 -29.98 4.15 -57.20
CA LEU A 196 -31.09 4.72 -56.43
C LEU A 196 -31.04 4.30 -54.95
N ALA A 197 -30.65 3.06 -54.65
CA ALA A 197 -30.52 2.57 -53.29
C ALA A 197 -29.41 3.28 -52.48
N GLU A 198 -28.37 3.82 -53.12
CA GLU A 198 -27.31 4.57 -52.42
C GLU A 198 -27.71 6.01 -52.12
N VAL A 199 -28.58 6.58 -52.94
CA VAL A 199 -29.09 7.95 -52.81
C VAL A 199 -30.11 8.09 -51.67
N VAL A 200 -30.78 7.00 -51.33
CA VAL A 200 -31.93 6.97 -50.45
C VAL A 200 -31.57 6.39 -49.09
N SER A 201 -31.89 7.09 -47.99
CA SER A 201 -31.63 6.65 -46.61
C SER A 201 -32.94 6.56 -45.81
N PRO A 202 -33.61 5.39 -45.80
CA PRO A 202 -34.82 5.17 -45.02
C PRO A 202 -34.58 5.12 -43.51
N ASP A 203 -35.66 5.26 -42.74
CA ASP A 203 -35.67 4.90 -41.32
C ASP A 203 -35.62 3.38 -41.12
N ALA A 204 -35.02 2.93 -40.01
CA ALA A 204 -34.67 1.52 -39.77
C ALA A 204 -35.85 0.53 -39.83
N ASP A 205 -37.03 0.96 -39.42
CA ASP A 205 -38.27 0.15 -39.37
C ASP A 205 -38.92 -0.04 -40.74
N ILE A 206 -38.55 0.76 -41.74
CA ILE A 206 -39.13 0.68 -43.09
C ILE A 206 -38.14 0.19 -44.16
N GLU A 207 -36.92 -0.19 -43.78
CA GLU A 207 -35.87 -0.67 -44.68
C GLU A 207 -36.37 -1.84 -45.55
N GLU A 208 -36.86 -2.92 -44.93
CA GLU A 208 -37.34 -4.12 -45.64
C GLU A 208 -38.56 -3.82 -46.53
N SER A 209 -39.45 -2.95 -46.06
CA SER A 209 -40.60 -2.49 -46.83
C SER A 209 -40.17 -1.71 -48.06
N LEU A 210 -39.22 -0.78 -47.91
CA LEU A 210 -38.71 0.02 -49.01
C LEU A 210 -37.97 -0.82 -50.05
N GLU A 211 -37.20 -1.83 -49.64
CA GLU A 211 -36.57 -2.77 -50.58
C GLU A 211 -37.60 -3.55 -51.39
N THR A 212 -38.66 -4.00 -50.74
CA THR A 212 -39.76 -4.72 -51.40
C THR A 212 -40.50 -3.81 -52.37
N LEU A 213 -40.70 -2.53 -52.02
CA LEU A 213 -41.29 -1.52 -52.91
C LEU A 213 -40.44 -1.26 -54.15
N LEU A 214 -39.14 -1.04 -53.95
CA LEU A 214 -38.24 -0.68 -55.02
C LEU A 214 -37.95 -1.88 -55.92
N GLY A 215 -37.77 -3.08 -55.36
CA GLY A 215 -37.53 -4.31 -56.12
C GLY A 215 -36.42 -4.11 -57.17
N SER A 216 -36.76 -4.26 -58.46
CA SER A 216 -35.79 -4.05 -59.56
C SER A 216 -35.30 -2.61 -59.66
N ASP A 217 -36.09 -1.63 -59.22
CA ASP A 217 -35.77 -0.22 -59.30
C ASP A 217 -34.60 0.16 -58.37
N MET A 218 -34.27 -0.68 -57.37
CA MET A 218 -33.04 -0.54 -56.56
C MET A 218 -31.77 -0.51 -57.43
N ASN A 219 -31.79 -1.20 -58.58
CA ASN A 219 -30.69 -1.27 -59.54
C ASN A 219 -30.67 -0.10 -60.54
N THR A 220 -31.60 0.84 -60.43
CA THR A 220 -31.64 2.00 -61.32
C THR A 220 -30.45 2.90 -61.02
N ILE A 221 -29.66 3.23 -62.04
CA ILE A 221 -28.54 4.14 -61.91
C ILE A 221 -29.01 5.54 -62.30
N LEU A 222 -28.85 6.47 -61.38
CA LEU A 222 -29.15 7.88 -61.54
C LEU A 222 -27.91 8.61 -62.04
N VAL A 223 -28.10 9.43 -63.08
CA VAL A 223 -27.09 10.34 -63.63
C VAL A 223 -27.60 11.77 -63.62
N GLN A 224 -26.71 12.76 -63.65
CA GLN A 224 -27.13 14.16 -63.54
C GLN A 224 -27.78 14.65 -64.84
N THR A 225 -27.20 14.25 -65.98
CA THR A 225 -27.59 14.79 -67.31
C THR A 225 -27.91 13.70 -68.33
N THR A 226 -28.64 14.09 -69.38
CA THR A 226 -28.96 13.20 -70.51
C THR A 226 -27.71 12.79 -71.30
N GLU A 227 -26.71 13.68 -71.42
CA GLU A 227 -25.44 13.39 -72.09
C GLU A 227 -24.66 12.26 -71.39
N GLU A 228 -24.65 12.25 -70.06
CA GLU A 228 -24.05 11.17 -69.27
C GLU A 228 -24.81 9.85 -69.47
N ALA A 229 -26.15 9.89 -69.52
CA ALA A 229 -26.97 8.71 -69.78
C ALA A 229 -26.65 8.10 -71.15
N GLU A 230 -26.46 8.92 -72.18
CA GLU A 230 -26.06 8.49 -73.53
C GLU A 230 -24.67 7.84 -73.52
N ARG A 231 -23.69 8.46 -72.85
CA ARG A 231 -22.34 7.91 -72.70
C ARG A 231 -22.35 6.55 -72.02
N LEU A 232 -23.08 6.40 -70.91
CA LEU A 232 -23.19 5.12 -70.20
C LEU A 232 -23.93 4.08 -71.04
N THR A 233 -24.92 4.46 -71.84
CA THR A 233 -25.61 3.55 -72.76
C THR A 233 -24.65 2.98 -73.81
N GLN A 234 -23.75 3.81 -74.35
CA GLN A 234 -22.69 3.33 -75.26
C GLN A 234 -21.76 2.34 -74.56
N LEU A 235 -21.41 2.60 -73.29
CA LEU A 235 -20.57 1.71 -72.50
C LEU A 235 -21.24 0.36 -72.20
N VAL A 236 -22.54 0.35 -71.85
CA VAL A 236 -23.37 -0.86 -71.67
C VAL A 236 -23.32 -1.73 -72.93
N ASN A 237 -23.56 -1.12 -74.10
CA ASN A 237 -23.55 -1.82 -75.38
C ASN A 237 -22.15 -2.34 -75.75
N ALA A 238 -21.10 -1.53 -75.56
CA ALA A 238 -19.73 -1.91 -75.88
C ALA A 238 -19.22 -3.07 -75.02
N ARG A 239 -19.70 -3.17 -73.77
CA ARG A 239 -19.35 -4.24 -72.82
C ARG A 239 -20.26 -5.46 -72.91
N GLY A 240 -21.31 -5.41 -73.72
CA GLY A 240 -22.28 -6.50 -73.85
C GLY A 240 -23.02 -6.81 -72.55
N LEU A 241 -23.26 -5.79 -71.73
CA LEU A 241 -24.02 -5.96 -70.47
C LEU A 241 -25.49 -6.25 -70.79
N GLU A 242 -26.19 -6.89 -69.86
CA GLU A 242 -27.63 -7.11 -69.99
C GLU A 242 -28.40 -5.80 -69.72
N ARG A 243 -29.67 -5.91 -69.30
CA ARG A 243 -30.55 -4.77 -69.09
C ARG A 243 -30.11 -3.93 -67.89
N VAL A 244 -29.72 -2.69 -68.14
CA VAL A 244 -29.49 -1.65 -67.13
C VAL A 244 -30.53 -0.54 -67.29
N ARG A 245 -31.07 -0.03 -66.18
CA ARG A 245 -31.94 1.15 -66.19
C ARG A 245 -31.14 2.38 -65.79
N LEU A 246 -31.11 3.38 -66.69
CA LEU A 246 -30.47 4.68 -66.46
C LEU A 246 -31.54 5.78 -66.44
N ILE A 247 -31.45 6.72 -65.50
CA ILE A 247 -32.33 7.88 -65.43
C ILE A 247 -31.52 9.14 -65.20
N ALA A 248 -31.67 10.11 -66.11
CA ALA A 248 -31.12 11.45 -65.96
C ALA A 248 -32.03 12.31 -65.06
N ILE A 249 -31.47 12.84 -63.97
CA ILE A 249 -32.20 13.64 -62.99
C ILE A 249 -32.74 14.93 -63.64
N SER A 250 -32.00 15.51 -64.60
CA SER A 250 -32.44 16.65 -65.40
C SER A 250 -33.80 16.43 -66.09
N GLU A 251 -34.14 15.19 -66.45
CA GLU A 251 -35.38 14.83 -67.15
C GLU A 251 -36.55 14.56 -66.19
N LEU A 252 -36.29 14.40 -64.89
CA LEU A 252 -37.33 14.13 -63.89
C LEU A 252 -38.19 15.36 -63.56
N ASN A 253 -37.79 16.54 -64.05
CA ASN A 253 -38.45 17.84 -63.83
C ASN A 253 -39.82 18.02 -64.51
N ARG A 254 -40.55 16.95 -64.84
CA ARG A 254 -41.95 17.05 -65.29
C ARG A 254 -42.89 16.91 -64.08
N PRO A 255 -43.57 17.98 -63.64
CA PRO A 255 -44.57 17.89 -62.58
C PRO A 255 -45.80 17.14 -63.11
N GLY A 256 -45.82 15.82 -62.91
CA GLY A 256 -47.06 15.10 -62.75
C GLY A 256 -47.71 15.55 -61.43
N GLN A 257 -49.04 15.47 -61.31
CA GLN A 257 -49.76 15.74 -60.06
C GLN A 257 -49.22 14.83 -58.94
N ILE A 258 -48.22 15.31 -58.21
CA ILE A 258 -47.84 14.75 -56.92
C ILE A 258 -48.91 15.25 -55.97
N GLU A 259 -49.82 14.35 -55.60
CA GLU A 259 -50.81 14.67 -54.59
C GLU A 259 -50.13 14.64 -53.23
N THR A 260 -49.76 15.82 -52.76
CA THR A 260 -49.26 16.06 -51.40
C THR A 260 -50.39 16.11 -50.36
N SER A 261 -51.61 15.71 -50.75
CA SER A 261 -52.77 15.69 -49.86
C SER A 261 -52.53 14.68 -48.75
N ARG A 262 -52.46 15.17 -47.50
CA ARG A 262 -52.41 14.33 -46.31
C ARG A 262 -53.71 13.53 -46.21
N ILE A 263 -53.62 12.24 -46.46
CA ILE A 263 -54.71 11.29 -46.22
C ILE A 263 -54.69 10.94 -44.73
N GLU A 264 -55.84 11.01 -44.08
CA GLU A 264 -55.95 10.73 -42.65
C GLU A 264 -55.64 9.24 -42.36
N GLY A 265 -54.80 8.98 -41.35
CA GLY A 265 -54.46 7.63 -40.92
C GLY A 265 -53.37 6.91 -41.73
N VAL A 266 -52.64 7.61 -42.60
CA VAL A 266 -51.46 7.10 -43.33
C VAL A 266 -50.29 8.07 -43.33
N THR A 267 -49.08 7.53 -43.49
CA THR A 267 -47.84 8.32 -43.47
C THR A 267 -47.24 8.40 -44.88
N PRO A 268 -46.95 9.59 -45.43
CA PRO A 268 -46.20 9.70 -46.69
C PRO A 268 -44.82 9.05 -46.56
N LEU A 269 -44.41 8.25 -47.55
CA LEU A 269 -43.10 7.59 -47.51
C LEU A 269 -41.94 8.59 -47.56
N LEU A 270 -42.12 9.73 -48.24
CA LEU A 270 -41.14 10.83 -48.27
C LEU A 270 -40.78 11.35 -46.87
N ASP A 271 -41.69 11.29 -45.91
CA ASP A 271 -41.44 11.77 -44.54
C ASP A 271 -40.56 10.80 -43.73
N ARG A 272 -40.35 9.58 -44.23
CA ARG A 272 -39.59 8.50 -43.57
C ARG A 272 -38.28 8.18 -44.28
N VAL A 273 -37.91 9.01 -45.26
CA VAL A 273 -36.77 8.79 -46.14
C VAL A 273 -35.94 10.07 -46.24
N ARG A 274 -34.63 9.96 -46.03
CA ARG A 274 -33.67 11.05 -46.19
C ARG A 274 -32.94 10.93 -47.52
N VAL A 275 -32.81 12.04 -48.23
CA VAL A 275 -32.14 12.11 -49.55
C VAL A 275 -31.38 13.44 -49.64
N SER A 276 -30.18 13.42 -50.24
CA SER A 276 -29.39 14.64 -50.48
C SER A 276 -30.14 15.64 -51.36
N PRO A 277 -29.94 16.97 -51.19
CA PRO A 277 -30.68 18.00 -51.92
C PRO A 277 -30.70 17.82 -53.44
N GLU A 278 -29.59 17.39 -54.02
CA GLU A 278 -29.42 17.17 -55.46
C GLU A 278 -30.31 16.05 -56.03
N TYR A 279 -30.75 15.10 -55.19
CA TYR A 279 -31.58 13.98 -55.61
C TYR A 279 -33.04 14.09 -55.10
N GLN A 280 -33.44 15.22 -54.51
CA GLN A 280 -34.81 15.41 -54.02
C GLN A 280 -35.87 15.20 -55.11
N VAL A 281 -35.59 15.61 -56.35
CA VAL A 281 -36.48 15.41 -57.49
C VAL A 281 -36.67 13.92 -57.78
N ALA A 282 -35.61 13.12 -57.65
CA ALA A 282 -35.70 11.66 -57.76
C ALA A 282 -36.55 11.10 -56.60
N ALA A 283 -36.29 11.49 -55.36
CA ALA A 283 -37.10 11.06 -54.22
C ALA A 283 -38.60 11.33 -54.44
N GLN A 284 -38.95 12.53 -54.90
CA GLN A 284 -40.32 12.92 -55.19
C GLN A 284 -40.95 12.07 -56.31
N TRP A 285 -40.20 11.72 -57.35
CA TRP A 285 -40.71 10.88 -58.45
C TRP A 285 -41.04 9.45 -58.01
N TRP A 286 -40.20 8.83 -57.17
CA TRP A 286 -40.41 7.46 -56.71
C TRP A 286 -41.38 7.37 -55.52
N PHE A 287 -41.30 8.32 -54.59
CA PHE A 287 -41.96 8.20 -53.29
C PHE A 287 -43.08 9.24 -53.06
N GLY A 288 -43.23 10.24 -53.93
CA GLY A 288 -44.20 11.33 -53.73
C GLY A 288 -45.67 10.90 -53.71
N ASN A 289 -46.01 9.79 -54.36
CA ASN A 289 -47.35 9.21 -54.35
C ASN A 289 -47.40 7.87 -53.59
N VAL A 290 -46.46 7.64 -52.68
CA VAL A 290 -46.37 6.40 -51.89
C VAL A 290 -46.68 6.68 -50.43
N TYR A 291 -47.59 5.89 -49.87
CA TYR A 291 -48.06 6.04 -48.48
C TYR A 291 -47.94 4.73 -47.72
N ILE A 292 -47.47 4.83 -46.48
CA ILE A 292 -47.35 3.73 -45.52
C ILE A 292 -48.67 3.57 -44.77
N VAL A 293 -49.18 2.34 -44.75
CA VAL A 293 -50.43 1.91 -44.10
C VAL A 293 -50.13 0.87 -43.02
N ASN A 294 -51.02 0.77 -42.03
CA ASN A 294 -50.81 -0.15 -40.90
C ASN A 294 -51.09 -1.61 -41.27
N ASP A 295 -52.11 -1.85 -42.10
CA ASP A 295 -52.56 -3.20 -42.42
C ASP A 295 -53.02 -3.34 -43.88
N ILE A 296 -53.09 -4.60 -44.33
CA ILE A 296 -53.44 -4.95 -45.71
C ILE A 296 -54.91 -4.62 -46.06
N ASN A 297 -55.82 -4.61 -45.09
CA ASN A 297 -57.23 -4.27 -45.34
C ASN A 297 -57.38 -2.76 -45.59
N GLN A 298 -56.71 -1.94 -44.78
CA GLN A 298 -56.59 -0.49 -44.94
C GLN A 298 -55.96 -0.18 -46.29
N LEU A 299 -54.92 -0.93 -46.68
CA LEU A 299 -54.30 -0.84 -48.01
C LEU A 299 -55.34 -0.97 -49.13
N PHE A 300 -56.11 -2.05 -49.14
CA PHE A 300 -57.13 -2.28 -50.19
C PHE A 300 -58.26 -1.25 -50.16
N GLN A 301 -58.69 -0.79 -48.98
CA GLN A 301 -59.71 0.24 -48.84
C GLN A 301 -59.25 1.56 -49.45
N LEU A 302 -58.06 2.03 -49.06
CA LEU A 302 -57.51 3.29 -49.56
C LEU A 302 -57.19 3.22 -51.05
N ARG A 303 -56.73 2.07 -51.54
CA ARG A 303 -56.49 1.86 -52.97
C ARG A 303 -57.73 2.05 -53.82
N ARG A 304 -58.92 1.65 -53.33
CA ARG A 304 -60.21 1.86 -54.04
C ARG A 304 -60.59 3.33 -54.13
N ASN A 305 -60.31 4.10 -53.08
CA ASN A 305 -60.64 5.52 -53.01
C ASN A 305 -59.60 6.40 -53.72
N HIS A 306 -58.35 5.96 -53.77
CA HIS A 306 -57.24 6.67 -54.39
C HIS A 306 -56.55 5.85 -55.50
N PRO A 307 -57.22 5.75 -56.68
CA PRO A 307 -56.71 5.46 -58.01
C PRO A 307 -55.22 5.34 -58.27
N HIS A 308 -54.60 6.44 -57.89
CA HIS A 308 -53.36 7.02 -58.39
C HIS A 308 -52.21 6.96 -57.40
N LEU A 309 -52.49 6.48 -56.19
CA LEU A 309 -51.51 6.34 -55.12
C LEU A 309 -51.08 4.88 -54.96
N THR A 310 -49.84 4.72 -54.53
CA THR A 310 -49.26 3.43 -54.13
C THR A 310 -49.30 3.35 -52.61
N PHE A 311 -49.73 2.20 -52.09
CA PHE A 311 -49.78 1.96 -50.65
C PHE A 311 -48.90 0.77 -50.29
N ILE A 312 -48.19 0.89 -49.15
CA ILE A 312 -47.28 -0.13 -48.63
C ILE A 312 -47.53 -0.39 -47.13
N THR A 313 -47.58 -1.65 -46.72
CA THR A 313 -47.57 -2.01 -45.28
C THR A 313 -46.15 -2.08 -44.73
N ASN A 314 -45.99 -1.96 -43.40
CA ASN A 314 -44.68 -2.20 -42.74
C ASN A 314 -44.14 -3.63 -42.94
N GLU A 315 -45.00 -4.56 -43.37
CA GLU A 315 -44.62 -5.94 -43.73
C GLU A 315 -44.20 -6.07 -45.21
N GLY A 316 -44.09 -4.96 -45.96
CA GLY A 316 -43.65 -4.95 -47.35
C GLY A 316 -44.71 -5.34 -48.39
N GLN A 317 -45.99 -5.48 -48.00
CA GLN A 317 -47.05 -5.73 -48.99
C GLN A 317 -47.33 -4.43 -49.73
N THR A 318 -47.34 -4.48 -51.07
CA THR A 318 -47.50 -3.28 -51.90
C THR A 318 -48.58 -3.47 -52.95
N VAL A 319 -49.34 -2.40 -53.22
CA VAL A 319 -50.20 -2.31 -54.40
C VAL A 319 -49.79 -1.09 -55.22
N GLY A 320 -49.19 -1.35 -56.36
CA GLY A 320 -48.68 -0.32 -57.27
C GLY A 320 -49.79 0.41 -58.00
N HIS A 321 -49.68 1.73 -58.13
CA HIS A 321 -50.58 2.49 -58.99
C HIS A 321 -50.39 2.14 -60.48
N ARG A 322 -49.13 2.06 -60.94
CA ARG A 322 -48.76 2.01 -62.37
C ARG A 322 -49.12 0.69 -63.05
N ASP A 323 -48.96 -0.42 -62.37
CA ASP A 323 -49.14 -1.78 -62.89
C ASP A 323 -50.34 -2.52 -62.28
N ARG A 324 -50.99 -1.94 -61.26
CA ARG A 324 -52.09 -2.53 -60.48
C ARG A 324 -51.74 -3.92 -59.93
N SER A 325 -50.45 -4.22 -59.77
CA SER A 325 -49.98 -5.48 -59.23
C SER A 325 -50.04 -5.45 -57.70
N LEU A 326 -50.23 -6.63 -57.11
CA LEU A 326 -50.09 -6.86 -55.67
C LEU A 326 -48.79 -7.67 -55.49
N SER A 327 -47.85 -7.12 -54.73
CA SER A 327 -46.66 -7.86 -54.29
C SER A 327 -46.82 -8.22 -52.82
N SER A 328 -46.64 -9.50 -52.50
CA SER A 328 -46.76 -10.03 -51.15
C SER A 328 -45.85 -11.26 -50.99
N GLY A 329 -45.14 -11.35 -49.87
CA GLY A 329 -44.19 -12.42 -49.56
C GLY A 329 -42.90 -11.86 -48.99
N LYS A 330 -42.14 -12.70 -48.26
CA LYS A 330 -40.83 -12.31 -47.73
C LYS A 330 -39.76 -12.52 -48.79
N THR A 331 -38.89 -11.52 -48.97
CA THR A 331 -37.71 -11.63 -49.81
C THR A 331 -36.73 -12.62 -49.15
N PRO A 332 -36.14 -13.59 -49.89
CA PRO A 332 -35.22 -14.55 -49.30
C PRO A 332 -34.00 -13.85 -48.69
N THR A 333 -33.61 -14.32 -47.50
CA THR A 333 -32.58 -13.80 -46.58
C THR A 333 -31.22 -13.50 -47.22
N LYS A 334 -31.12 -12.39 -47.95
CA LYS A 334 -29.89 -11.62 -48.13
C LYS A 334 -30.10 -10.34 -47.35
N THR A 335 -29.20 -10.03 -46.42
CA THR A 335 -29.22 -8.73 -45.71
C THR A 335 -29.40 -7.62 -46.74
N GLY A 336 -30.48 -6.86 -46.58
CA GLY A 336 -30.84 -5.76 -47.46
C GLY A 336 -29.70 -4.77 -47.68
N VAL A 337 -29.70 -4.08 -48.81
CA VAL A 337 -28.71 -3.05 -49.13
C VAL A 337 -28.80 -1.89 -48.12
N PHE A 338 -30.02 -1.51 -47.70
CA PHE A 338 -30.19 -0.43 -46.73
C PHE A 338 -29.72 -0.86 -45.32
N ALA A 339 -30.17 -2.04 -44.87
CA ALA A 339 -29.80 -2.59 -43.57
C ALA A 339 -28.28 -2.78 -43.45
N ARG A 340 -27.62 -3.27 -44.51
CA ARG A 340 -26.16 -3.40 -44.55
C ARG A 340 -25.45 -2.06 -44.42
N ARG A 341 -25.91 -1.03 -45.16
CA ARG A 341 -25.28 0.30 -45.10
C ARG A 341 -25.39 0.89 -43.69
N ARG A 342 -26.58 0.83 -43.07
CA ARG A 342 -26.77 1.26 -41.69
C ARG A 342 -25.90 0.48 -40.72
N GLU A 343 -25.82 -0.84 -40.88
CA GLU A 343 -24.97 -1.69 -40.04
C GLU A 343 -23.48 -1.31 -40.16
N ILE A 344 -23.01 -0.98 -41.37
CA ILE A 344 -21.65 -0.49 -41.59
C ILE A 344 -21.41 0.85 -40.88
N GLU A 345 -22.36 1.80 -40.97
CA GLU A 345 -22.27 3.09 -40.28
C GLU A 345 -22.25 2.93 -38.76
N GLU A 346 -23.15 2.11 -38.21
CA GLU A 346 -23.23 1.82 -36.77
C GLU A 346 -21.95 1.11 -36.27
N LEU A 347 -21.49 0.06 -36.98
CA LEU A 347 -20.27 -0.67 -36.63
C LEU A 347 -19.01 0.20 -36.75
N ALA A 348 -18.96 1.13 -37.72
CA ALA A 348 -17.84 2.06 -37.85
C ALA A 348 -17.74 2.97 -36.63
N LEU A 349 -18.87 3.57 -36.21
CA LEU A 349 -18.93 4.41 -35.00
C LEU A 349 -18.59 3.63 -33.73
N ASP A 350 -19.06 2.40 -33.60
CA ASP A 350 -18.77 1.56 -32.44
C ASP A 350 -17.30 1.10 -32.43
N CYS A 351 -16.72 0.80 -33.59
CA CYS A 351 -15.29 0.51 -33.71
C CYS A 351 -14.43 1.73 -33.35
N GLU A 352 -14.83 2.95 -33.71
CA GLU A 352 -14.14 4.18 -33.29
C GLU A 352 -14.17 4.34 -31.77
N LYS A 353 -15.34 4.20 -31.13
CA LYS A 353 -15.48 4.27 -29.67
C LYS A 353 -14.66 3.19 -28.96
N LEU A 354 -14.73 1.95 -29.44
CA LEU A 354 -13.94 0.85 -28.87
C LEU A 354 -12.43 1.10 -29.02
N ASN A 355 -12.00 1.71 -30.12
CA ASN A 355 -10.61 2.07 -30.31
C ASN A 355 -10.19 3.18 -29.34
N THR A 356 -11.03 4.19 -29.10
CA THR A 356 -10.75 5.21 -28.08
C THR A 356 -10.66 4.62 -26.68
N ASP A 357 -11.60 3.73 -26.32
CA ASP A 357 -11.61 3.05 -25.02
C ASP A 357 -10.36 2.17 -24.85
N LEU A 358 -9.93 1.46 -25.90
CA LEU A 358 -8.70 0.69 -25.91
C LEU A 358 -7.46 1.56 -25.66
N THR A 359 -7.39 2.73 -26.31
CA THR A 359 -6.26 3.65 -26.11
C THR A 359 -6.22 4.17 -24.68
N GLN A 360 -7.36 4.55 -24.11
CA GLN A 360 -7.45 5.02 -22.73
C GLN A 360 -7.07 3.93 -21.74
N MET A 361 -7.67 2.74 -21.85
CA MET A 361 -7.37 1.60 -20.96
C MET A 361 -5.89 1.16 -21.08
N SER A 362 -5.30 1.25 -22.27
CA SER A 362 -3.87 0.97 -22.45
C SER A 362 -2.97 1.96 -21.72
N ALA A 363 -3.32 3.25 -21.72
CA ALA A 363 -2.61 4.28 -20.98
C ALA A 363 -2.76 4.09 -19.46
N GLU A 364 -3.96 3.73 -19.00
CA GLU A 364 -4.21 3.40 -17.58
C GLU A 364 -3.39 2.18 -17.13
N ARG A 365 -3.32 1.12 -17.94
CA ARG A 365 -2.45 -0.04 -17.70
C ARG A 365 -0.98 0.36 -17.57
N GLU A 366 -0.48 1.20 -18.47
CA GLU A 366 0.91 1.66 -18.44
C GLU A 366 1.22 2.49 -17.19
N ALA A 367 0.31 3.39 -16.79
CA ALA A 367 0.44 4.16 -15.56
C ALA A 367 0.44 3.28 -14.30
N LEU A 368 -0.43 2.25 -14.26
CA LEU A 368 -0.45 1.28 -13.16
C LEU A 368 0.83 0.45 -13.11
N LEU A 369 1.36 0.02 -14.26
CA LEU A 369 2.64 -0.69 -14.33
C LEU A 369 3.79 0.15 -13.78
N GLN A 370 3.88 1.44 -14.17
CA GLN A 370 4.90 2.35 -13.65
C GLN A 370 4.76 2.56 -12.14
N THR A 371 3.52 2.72 -11.66
CA THR A 371 3.23 2.86 -10.24
C THR A 371 3.68 1.62 -9.45
N LEU A 372 3.33 0.43 -9.93
CA LEU A 372 3.72 -0.83 -9.31
C LEU A 372 5.24 -1.00 -9.28
N GLN A 373 5.95 -0.72 -10.38
CA GLN A 373 7.41 -0.78 -10.42
C GLN A 373 8.07 0.17 -9.41
N ASN A 374 7.53 1.38 -9.23
CA ASN A 374 8.04 2.32 -8.25
C ASN A 374 7.77 1.87 -6.81
N GLN A 375 6.58 1.30 -6.55
CA GLN A 375 6.24 0.71 -5.25
C GLN A 375 7.13 -0.50 -4.90
N GLU A 376 7.42 -1.38 -5.87
CA GLU A 376 8.31 -2.53 -5.69
C GLU A 376 9.75 -2.11 -5.39
N LYS A 377 10.26 -1.08 -6.07
CA LYS A 377 11.58 -0.48 -5.77
C LYS A 377 11.61 0.08 -4.35
N LEU A 378 10.61 0.87 -3.98
CA LEU A 378 10.51 1.44 -2.64
C LEU A 378 10.41 0.34 -1.56
N HIS A 379 9.64 -0.71 -1.82
CA HIS A 379 9.53 -1.87 -0.92
C HIS A 379 10.90 -2.53 -0.69
N LEU A 380 11.69 -2.72 -1.75
CA LEU A 380 13.04 -3.28 -1.63
C LEU A 380 13.96 -2.36 -0.81
N GLU A 381 13.97 -1.06 -1.09
CA GLU A 381 14.76 -0.08 -0.35
C GLU A 381 14.39 -0.04 1.14
N LEU A 382 13.10 -0.10 1.48
CA LEU A 382 12.63 -0.14 2.87
C LEU A 382 13.01 -1.45 3.55
N LYS A 383 12.96 -2.58 2.84
CA LYS A 383 13.39 -3.87 3.36
C LYS A 383 14.90 -3.89 3.66
N ASP A 384 15.71 -3.29 2.80
CA ASP A 384 17.15 -3.15 3.01
C ASP A 384 17.42 -2.26 4.23
N LYS A 385 16.74 -1.11 4.35
CA LYS A 385 16.83 -0.25 5.55
C LYS A 385 16.43 -0.98 6.83
N LEU A 386 15.35 -1.75 6.81
CA LEU A 386 14.89 -2.54 7.94
C LEU A 386 15.96 -3.57 8.37
N SER A 387 16.63 -4.21 7.41
CA SER A 387 17.71 -5.17 7.70
C SER A 387 18.88 -4.52 8.46
N VAL A 388 19.26 -3.29 8.07
CA VAL A 388 20.32 -2.52 8.73
C VAL A 388 19.91 -2.16 10.15
N ILE A 389 18.67 -1.70 10.37
CA ILE A 389 18.15 -1.38 11.70
C ILE A 389 18.10 -2.65 12.58
N HIS A 390 17.76 -3.80 12.02
CA HIS A 390 17.76 -5.06 12.75
C HIS A 390 19.17 -5.48 13.21
N ILE A 391 20.18 -5.27 12.36
CA ILE A 391 21.59 -5.48 12.73
C ILE A 391 22.00 -4.55 13.88
N GLU A 392 21.68 -3.25 13.76
CA GLU A 392 21.94 -2.24 14.80
C GLU A 392 21.26 -2.64 16.14
N ALA A 393 20.03 -3.16 16.09
CA ALA A 393 19.32 -3.64 17.28
C ALA A 393 20.04 -4.81 17.97
N VAL A 394 20.58 -5.75 17.19
CA VAL A 394 21.35 -6.89 17.70
C VAL A 394 22.67 -6.43 18.30
N GLU A 395 23.35 -5.47 17.69
CA GLU A 395 24.59 -4.88 18.22
C GLU A 395 24.36 -4.22 19.58
N PHE A 396 23.32 -3.38 19.73
CA PHE A 396 23.01 -2.76 21.02
C PHE A 396 22.61 -3.76 22.11
N ARG A 397 21.92 -4.86 21.76
CA ARG A 397 21.63 -5.93 22.72
C ARG A 397 22.92 -6.62 23.20
N LYS A 398 23.86 -6.90 22.29
CA LYS A 398 25.18 -7.46 22.64
C LYS A 398 26.01 -6.50 23.50
N GLU A 399 25.97 -5.20 23.22
CA GLU A 399 26.65 -4.19 24.04
C GLU A 399 26.10 -4.17 25.47
N ARG A 400 24.77 -4.21 25.62
CA ARG A 400 24.13 -4.30 26.94
C ARG A 400 24.52 -5.59 27.67
N GLU A 401 24.53 -6.74 26.99
CA GLU A 401 24.95 -8.02 27.60
C GLU A 401 26.39 -8.01 28.10
N LYS A 402 27.30 -7.26 27.44
CA LYS A 402 28.68 -7.09 27.93
C LYS A 402 28.80 -6.18 29.15
N LEU A 403 27.81 -5.32 29.38
CA LEU A 403 27.76 -4.39 30.51
C LEU A 403 27.08 -4.99 31.75
N ALA A 404 26.31 -6.08 31.57
CA ALA A 404 25.64 -6.84 32.62
C ALA A 404 26.54 -7.96 33.16
#